data_AF-A0A4U7CNE6-F1
#
_entry.id   AF-A0A4U7CNE6-F1
#
_cell.length_a   1.000
_cell.length_b   1.000
_cell.length_c   1.000
_cell.angle_alpha   90.00
_cell.angle_beta   90.00
_cell.angle_gamma   90.00
#
_symmetry.space_group_name_H-M   'P 1'
#
loop_
_entity.id
_entity.type
_entity.pdbx_description
1 polymer ?
#
loop_
_entity_poly.entity_id
_entity_poly.type
_entity_poly.pdbx_seq_one_letter_code
_entity_poly.pdbx_strand_id
1 'polypeptide(L)'
;MPSKRDLLEEENPSNGPDRSEFQWIRIFAFIIGVSITVFYLWINPFQYIPDWTAAAIGAVPVVFLLYSFSSQSWQTCAKIAAGVAIGSSLGTVF
;
A
#
# COMPACT_ATOMS: atom_id res chain seq x y z
N MET A 1 28.07 42.81 -13.40
CA MET A 1 27.15 42.13 -14.34
C MET A 1 26.90 40.74 -13.79
N PRO A 2 25.67 40.39 -13.38
CA PRO A 2 25.37 39.06 -12.86
C PRO A 2 25.56 38.02 -13.96
N SER A 3 26.04 36.83 -13.60
CA SER A 3 26.41 35.80 -14.59
C SER A 3 25.15 35.11 -15.09
N LYS A 4 25.15 34.60 -16.33
CA LYS A 4 24.01 33.85 -16.90
C LYS A 4 23.58 32.63 -16.07
N ARG A 5 24.38 32.21 -15.08
CA ARG A 5 24.04 31.14 -14.12
C ARG A 5 23.18 31.62 -12.96
N ASP A 6 23.26 32.90 -12.59
CA ASP A 6 22.44 33.50 -11.53
C ASP A 6 20.99 33.74 -12.00
N LEU A 7 20.77 33.84 -13.31
CA LEU A 7 19.44 33.94 -13.94
C LEU A 7 18.75 32.57 -14.14
N LEU A 8 19.45 31.47 -13.86
CA LEU A 8 18.90 30.11 -13.95
C LEU A 8 18.61 29.52 -12.57
N GLU A 9 18.97 30.23 -11.49
CA GLU A 9 18.62 29.87 -10.12
C GLU A 9 17.24 30.42 -9.70
N GLU A 10 16.53 31.05 -10.64
CA GLU A 10 15.19 31.64 -10.46
C GLU A 10 14.07 30.76 -11.05
N GLU A 11 14.28 29.46 -11.13
CA GLU A 11 13.18 28.51 -11.37
C GLU A 11 13.24 27.45 -10.28
N ASN A 12 12.69 27.79 -9.12
CA ASN A 12 12.41 26.87 -8.05
C ASN A 12 11.23 25.98 -8.47
N PRO A 13 11.42 24.71 -8.86
CA PRO A 13 10.32 23.81 -9.14
C PRO A 13 10.16 22.89 -7.92
N SER A 14 10.09 23.45 -6.70
CA SER A 14 9.95 22.63 -5.47
C SER A 14 8.51 22.27 -5.12
N ASN A 15 7.53 22.48 -6.02
CA ASN A 15 6.15 22.01 -5.85
C ASN A 15 5.85 20.72 -6.64
N GLY A 16 6.83 19.82 -6.77
CA GLY A 16 6.53 18.40 -6.98
C GLY A 16 6.04 17.78 -5.66
N PRO A 17 5.14 16.78 -5.67
CA PRO A 17 4.70 16.12 -4.43
C PRO A 17 5.94 15.69 -3.64
N ASP A 18 5.99 16.09 -2.36
CA ASP A 18 7.18 15.98 -1.52
C ASP A 18 7.64 14.51 -1.51
N ARG A 19 8.75 14.24 -2.20
CA ARG A 19 9.24 12.87 -2.40
C ARG A 19 9.52 12.19 -1.06
N SER A 20 9.84 12.99 -0.04
CA SER A 20 10.04 12.52 1.33
C SER A 20 8.72 12.04 1.94
N GLU A 21 7.63 12.79 1.81
CA GLU A 21 6.29 12.44 2.27
C GLU A 21 5.81 11.14 1.59
N PHE A 22 6.01 11.03 0.28
CA PHE A 22 5.69 9.82 -0.48
C PHE A 22 6.45 8.58 0.02
N GLN A 23 7.73 8.72 0.39
CA GLN A 23 8.51 7.63 0.96
C GLN A 23 8.03 7.24 2.36
N TRP A 24 7.73 8.22 3.21
CA TRP A 24 7.21 7.98 4.56
C TRP A 24 5.88 7.24 4.53
N ILE A 25 4.96 7.62 3.65
CA ILE A 25 3.67 6.93 3.47
C ILE A 25 3.87 5.43 3.16
N ARG A 26 4.86 5.10 2.33
CA ARG A 26 5.15 3.69 2.00
C ARG A 26 5.80 2.92 3.15
N ILE A 27 6.68 3.58 3.92
CA ILE A 27 7.27 2.99 5.13
C ILE A 27 6.20 2.71 6.17
N PHE A 28 5.28 3.65 6.41
CA PHE A 28 4.15 3.42 7.32
C PHE A 28 3.25 2.29 6.83
N ALA A 29 2.98 2.21 5.52
CA ALA A 29 2.23 1.10 4.95
C ALA A 29 2.91 -0.25 5.21
N PHE A 30 4.23 -0.33 5.10
CA PHE A 30 4.98 -1.55 5.44
C PHE A 30 4.80 -1.93 6.92
N ILE A 31 5.02 -0.99 7.83
CA ILE A 31 4.92 -1.21 9.28
C ILE A 31 3.51 -1.67 9.65
N ILE A 32 2.48 -1.01 9.11
CA ILE A 32 1.08 -1.37 9.33
C ILE A 32 0.78 -2.76 8.77
N GLY A 33 1.21 -3.05 7.55
CA GLY A 33 1.01 -4.35 6.91
C GLY A 33 1.58 -5.49 7.75
N VAL A 34 2.84 -5.39 8.17
CA VAL A 34 3.50 -6.39 9.04
C VAL A 34 2.79 -6.50 10.38
N SER A 35 2.43 -5.37 11.00
CA SER A 35 1.75 -5.37 12.31
C SER A 35 0.40 -6.08 12.25
N ILE A 36 -0.39 -5.83 11.20
CA ILE A 36 -1.68 -6.50 10.98
C ILE A 36 -1.47 -8.01 10.76
N THR A 37 -0.46 -8.41 9.96
CA THR A 37 -0.15 -9.83 9.76
C THR A 37 0.18 -10.53 11.07
N VAL A 38 1.07 -9.95 11.89
CA VAL A 38 1.45 -10.50 13.19
C VAL A 38 0.24 -10.56 14.12
N PHE A 39 -0.59 -9.51 14.14
CA PHE A 39 -1.79 -9.47 14.95
C PHE A 39 -2.81 -10.54 14.55
N TYR A 40 -3.04 -10.75 13.26
CA TYR A 40 -3.92 -11.82 12.77
C TYR A 40 -3.44 -13.21 13.17
N LEU A 41 -2.12 -13.46 13.10
CA LEU A 41 -1.54 -14.72 13.56
C LEU A 41 -1.72 -14.92 15.07
N TRP A 42 -1.73 -13.83 15.84
CA TRP A 42 -1.86 -13.89 17.30
C TRP A 42 -3.31 -14.17 17.76
N ILE A 43 -4.30 -13.50 17.17
CA ILE A 43 -5.70 -13.62 17.61
C ILE A 43 -6.53 -14.63 16.80
N ASN A 44 -6.01 -15.09 15.65
CA ASN A 44 -6.70 -15.95 14.69
C ASN A 44 -8.16 -15.53 14.41
N PRO A 45 -8.39 -14.36 13.79
CA PRO A 45 -9.75 -13.81 13.62
C PRO A 45 -10.58 -14.61 12.61
N PHE A 46 -9.94 -15.49 11.83
CA PHE A 46 -10.55 -16.24 10.74
C PHE A 46 -11.41 -17.42 11.21
N GLN A 47 -11.26 -17.85 12.46
CA GLN A 47 -11.93 -19.05 12.97
C GLN A 47 -13.45 -18.93 13.11
N TYR A 48 -13.98 -17.70 13.24
CA TYR A 48 -15.40 -17.46 13.53
C TYR A 48 -16.13 -16.69 12.45
N ILE A 49 -15.50 -16.48 11.29
CA ILE A 49 -16.06 -15.69 10.20
C ILE A 49 -16.25 -16.54 8.95
N PRO A 50 -17.24 -16.22 8.11
CA PRO A 50 -17.42 -16.88 6.82
C PRO A 50 -16.18 -16.73 5.92
N ASP A 51 -15.92 -17.71 5.06
CA ASP A 51 -14.72 -17.76 4.19
C ASP A 51 -14.57 -16.52 3.30
N TRP A 52 -15.67 -16.01 2.76
CA TRP A 52 -15.65 -14.78 1.94
C TRP A 52 -15.22 -13.55 2.76
N THR A 53 -15.61 -13.50 4.04
CA THR A 53 -15.19 -12.45 4.97
C THR A 53 -13.73 -12.63 5.37
N ALA A 54 -13.29 -13.88 5.58
CA ALA A 54 -11.91 -14.22 5.86
C ALA A 54 -10.98 -13.81 4.71
N ALA A 55 -11.37 -14.06 3.46
CA ALA A 55 -10.62 -13.64 2.28
C ALA A 55 -10.52 -12.11 2.17
N ALA A 56 -11.62 -11.39 2.41
CA ALA A 56 -11.63 -9.93 2.40
C ALA A 56 -10.71 -9.33 3.49
N ILE A 57 -10.82 -9.83 4.72
CA ILE A 57 -9.99 -9.39 5.86
C ILE A 57 -8.52 -9.78 5.65
N GLY A 58 -8.26 -10.97 5.12
CA GLY A 58 -6.92 -11.47 4.82
C GLY A 58 -6.20 -10.67 3.73
N ALA A 59 -6.94 -10.05 2.81
CA ALA A 59 -6.37 -9.19 1.78
C ALA A 59 -5.84 -7.85 2.33
N VAL A 60 -6.30 -7.40 3.50
CA VAL A 60 -5.89 -6.12 4.11
C VAL A 60 -4.36 -5.98 4.27
N PRO A 61 -3.65 -6.88 4.98
CA PRO A 61 -2.19 -6.79 5.07
C PRO A 61 -1.51 -6.89 3.70
N VAL A 62 -2.08 -7.65 2.76
CA VAL A 62 -1.55 -7.78 1.39
C VAL A 62 -1.57 -6.44 0.65
N VAL A 63 -2.65 -5.65 0.75
CA VAL A 63 -2.71 -4.30 0.14
C VAL A 63 -1.60 -3.41 0.66
N PHE A 64 -1.43 -3.37 1.98
CA PHE A 64 -0.44 -2.51 2.63
C PHE A 64 0.99 -2.89 2.26
N LEU A 65 1.30 -4.19 2.26
CA LEU A 65 2.60 -4.70 1.85
C LEU A 65 2.85 -4.45 0.35
N LEU A 66 1.87 -4.75 -0.51
CA LEU A 66 1.99 -4.53 -1.94
C LEU A 66 2.18 -3.05 -2.27
N TYR A 67 1.44 -2.17 -1.59
CA TYR A 67 1.64 -0.74 -1.72
C TYR A 67 3.02 -0.31 -1.20
N SER A 68 3.52 -0.86 -0.10
CA SER A 68 4.84 -0.48 0.41
C SER A 68 6.00 -0.78 -0.56
N PHE A 69 5.92 -1.90 -1.30
CA PHE A 69 6.97 -2.34 -2.21
C PHE A 69 6.80 -1.89 -3.67
N SER A 70 5.59 -1.46 -4.03
CA SER A 70 5.28 -1.09 -5.40
C SER A 70 5.50 0.40 -5.65
N SER A 71 5.76 0.80 -6.89
CA SER A 71 5.66 2.23 -7.28
C SER A 71 4.24 2.63 -7.68
N GLN A 72 3.31 1.68 -7.68
CA GLN A 72 1.92 1.90 -8.07
C GLN A 72 1.15 2.76 -7.06
N SER A 73 0.03 3.34 -7.53
CA SER A 73 -0.89 4.08 -6.67
C SER A 73 -1.62 3.14 -5.70
N TRP A 74 -2.10 3.70 -4.58
CA TRP A 74 -2.91 2.97 -3.61
C TRP A 74 -4.13 2.30 -4.25
N GLN A 75 -4.79 2.99 -5.19
CA GLN A 75 -5.96 2.48 -5.90
C GLN A 75 -5.63 1.26 -6.76
N THR A 76 -4.49 1.26 -7.45
CA THR A 76 -4.03 0.10 -8.23
C THR A 76 -3.73 -1.08 -7.30
N CYS A 77 -3.06 -0.83 -6.17
CA CYS A 77 -2.77 -1.87 -5.18
C CYS A 77 -4.05 -2.47 -4.58
N ALA A 78 -5.03 -1.63 -4.27
CA ALA A 78 -6.34 -2.05 -3.78
C ALA A 78 -7.11 -2.91 -4.79
N LYS A 79 -7.07 -2.55 -6.09
CA LYS A 79 -7.69 -3.36 -7.16
C LYS A 79 -7.04 -4.73 -7.30
N ILE A 80 -5.71 -4.81 -7.23
CA ILE A 80 -4.97 -6.08 -7.28
C ILE A 80 -5.39 -6.96 -6.10
N ALA A 81 -5.37 -6.43 -4.89
CA ALA A 81 -5.74 -7.19 -3.70
C ALA A 81 -7.21 -7.60 -3.71
N ALA A 82 -8.13 -6.75 -4.19
CA ALA A 82 -9.52 -7.11 -4.37
C ALA A 82 -9.67 -8.27 -5.38
N GLY A 83 -8.94 -8.24 -6.49
CA GLY A 83 -8.88 -9.34 -7.45
C GLY A 83 -8.39 -10.64 -6.82
N VAL A 84 -7.33 -10.57 -6.00
CA VAL A 84 -6.82 -11.73 -5.25
C VAL A 84 -7.87 -12.24 -4.25
N ALA A 85 -8.50 -11.36 -3.47
CA ALA A 85 -9.53 -11.74 -2.50
C ALA A 85 -10.72 -12.44 -3.15
N ILE A 86 -11.22 -11.90 -4.27
CA ILE A 86 -12.31 -12.48 -5.05
C ILE A 86 -11.87 -13.84 -5.62
N GLY A 87 -10.68 -13.90 -6.24
CA GLY A 87 -10.14 -15.14 -6.80
C GLY A 87 -10.00 -16.25 -5.75
N SER A 88 -9.45 -15.91 -4.57
CA SER A 88 -9.34 -16.83 -3.45
C SER A 88 -10.70 -17.28 -2.92
N SER A 89 -11.67 -16.37 -2.81
CA SER A 89 -13.03 -16.69 -2.37
C SER A 89 -13.77 -17.60 -3.35
N LEU A 90 -13.55 -17.43 -4.65
CA LEU A 90 -14.13 -18.33 -5.66
C LEU A 90 -13.46 -19.70 -5.63
N GLY A 91 -12.13 -19.74 -5.49
CA GLY A 91 -11.38 -20.99 -5.39
C GLY A 91 -11.72 -21.86 -4.18
N THR A 92 -12.33 -21.30 -3.13
CA THR A 92 -12.83 -22.09 -1.98
C THR A 92 -14.24 -22.65 -2.18
N VAL A 93 -14.96 -22.21 -3.21
CA VAL A 93 -16.36 -22.61 -3.49
C VAL A 93 -16.45 -23.72 -4.56
N PHE A 94 -15.36 -23.98 -5.29
CA PHE A 94 -15.24 -25.04 -6.30
C PHE A 94 -14.30 -26.16 -5.84
#